data_AF-B6W887-F1
#
_entry.id   AF-B6W887-F1
#
_cell.length_a   1.000
_cell.length_b   1.000
_cell.length_c   1.000
_cell.angle_alpha   90.00
_cell.angle_beta   90.00
_cell.angle_gamma   90.00
#
_symmetry.space_group_name_H-M   'P 1'
#
loop_
_entity.id
_entity.type
_entity.pdbx_description
1 polymer ?
#
loop_
_entity_poly.entity_id
_entity_poly.type
_entity_poly.pdbx_seq_one_letter_code
_entity_poly.pdbx_strand_id
1 'polypeptide(L)'
;MENSNYPNKLKSIAKDLSEYIKVIDDKKSLIKFVLSKAKEKKLNIILINDCYYIKNQEAKAVLHLNISDKINGSSFINIKDGEDFSIETNLNITEISGILNIILLLEEKISNFDILLTNNFINDYNRDFSILRSVIRSKNIINLNLNESNCIAESFASYTLSTVEIPIDRTEISENKFLEENYIYRISLNDVVGNNYTADINNVFKNSTKMLMTFLRKIKSKVDLDVIEIKGGAKFDSIPYISYVDIACKKEFENDLLDVFNLFVSEYLSTNLRIEPNLKFEIEKINSLKFYPMTQESYEHISSFVELALNGTYSVDSNTKTAISSSTLARSSTSSNKLNIVMIFRSLSEESLNQMIEKLN
;
A
#
# COMPACT_ATOMS: atom_id res chain seq x y z
N MET A 1 43.06 -3.29 0.76
CA MET A 1 41.83 -4.01 1.08
C MET A 1 42.17 -5.49 0.96
N GLU A 2 42.79 -6.05 1.99
CA GLU A 2 43.22 -7.46 2.02
C GLU A 2 41.99 -8.37 2.14
N ASN A 3 41.96 -9.45 1.33
CA ASN A 3 41.10 -10.65 1.38
C ASN A 3 40.08 -10.72 2.53
N SER A 4 39.08 -9.85 2.51
CA SER A 4 38.07 -9.84 3.54
C SER A 4 37.07 -10.95 3.23
N ASN A 5 37.03 -11.96 4.09
CA ASN A 5 36.15 -13.12 3.98
C ASN A 5 34.66 -12.78 4.26
N TYR A 6 34.20 -11.58 3.89
CA TYR A 6 32.85 -11.08 4.16
C TYR A 6 31.76 -11.98 3.58
N PRO A 7 31.88 -12.53 2.36
CA PRO A 7 30.86 -13.43 1.84
C PRO A 7 30.64 -14.67 2.73
N ASN A 8 31.72 -15.29 3.22
CA ASN A 8 31.61 -16.45 4.10
C ASN A 8 31.10 -16.07 5.50
N LYS A 9 31.46 -14.89 6.03
CA LYS A 9 30.92 -14.38 7.30
C LYS A 9 29.43 -14.11 7.20
N LEU A 10 28.98 -13.39 6.16
CA LEU A 10 27.56 -13.15 5.89
C LEU A 10 26.80 -14.47 5.72
N LYS A 11 27.37 -15.43 4.99
CA LYS A 11 26.81 -16.77 4.86
C LYS A 11 26.66 -17.48 6.22
N SER A 12 27.65 -17.37 7.11
CA SER A 12 27.59 -17.91 8.46
C SER A 12 26.48 -17.24 9.30
N ILE A 13 26.39 -15.91 9.26
CA ILE A 13 25.35 -15.16 9.97
C ILE A 13 23.96 -15.51 9.42
N ALA A 14 23.82 -15.68 8.11
CA ALA A 14 22.58 -16.12 7.49
C ALA A 14 22.18 -17.54 7.94
N LYS A 15 23.15 -18.45 8.10
CA LYS A 15 22.90 -19.80 8.66
C LYS A 15 22.41 -19.71 10.10
N ASP A 16 23.08 -18.92 10.94
CA ASP A 16 22.66 -18.68 12.33
C ASP A 16 21.23 -18.14 12.40
N LEU A 17 20.89 -17.17 11.54
CA LEU A 17 19.56 -16.59 11.47
C LEU A 17 18.52 -17.61 10.97
N SER A 18 18.86 -18.44 9.98
CA SER A 18 18.02 -19.53 9.50
C SER A 18 17.70 -20.54 10.61
N GLU A 19 18.70 -20.96 11.38
CA GLU A 19 18.48 -21.84 12.54
C GLU A 19 17.67 -21.16 13.64
N TYR A 20 17.90 -19.86 13.88
CA TYR A 20 17.15 -19.08 14.86
C TYR A 20 15.64 -19.08 14.56
N ILE A 21 15.24 -18.93 13.29
CA ILE A 21 13.82 -18.85 12.93
C ILE A 21 13.11 -20.22 12.88
N LYS A 22 13.84 -21.33 12.71
CA LYS A 22 13.26 -22.70 12.64
C LYS A 22 12.65 -23.17 13.96
N VAL A 23 13.20 -22.73 15.10
CA VAL A 23 12.71 -23.15 16.41
C VAL A 23 11.44 -22.35 16.73
N ILE A 24 10.29 -23.03 16.66
CA ILE A 24 8.94 -22.48 16.85
C ILE A 24 8.80 -21.89 18.26
N ASP A 25 8.66 -20.57 18.32
CA ASP A 25 8.30 -19.81 19.53
C ASP A 25 7.59 -18.53 19.09
N ASP A 26 6.29 -18.42 19.42
CA ASP A 26 5.42 -17.29 19.06
C ASP A 26 5.91 -15.94 19.64
N LYS A 27 6.88 -15.97 20.56
CA LYS A 27 7.52 -14.77 21.11
C LYS A 27 8.76 -14.34 20.34
N LYS A 28 9.25 -15.09 19.35
CA LYS A 28 10.44 -14.69 18.59
C LYS A 28 10.15 -13.52 17.66
N SER A 29 11.16 -12.67 17.52
CA SER A 29 11.17 -11.60 16.53
C SER A 29 12.58 -11.49 15.96
N LEU A 30 12.67 -11.01 14.73
CA LEU A 30 13.95 -10.70 14.10
C LEU A 30 14.77 -9.68 14.94
N ILE A 31 14.09 -8.75 15.64
CA ILE A 31 14.72 -7.86 16.64
C ILE A 31 15.45 -8.65 17.72
N LYS A 32 14.82 -9.69 18.29
CA LYS A 32 15.42 -10.47 19.38
C LYS A 32 16.73 -11.16 18.98
N PHE A 33 16.90 -11.52 17.71
CA PHE A 33 18.16 -12.05 17.19
C PHE A 33 19.28 -11.00 17.22
N VAL A 34 19.00 -9.76 16.82
CA VAL A 34 19.97 -8.66 16.95
C VAL A 34 20.31 -8.39 18.42
N LEU A 35 19.29 -8.41 19.30
CA LEU A 35 19.49 -8.22 20.73
C LEU A 35 20.33 -9.33 21.37
N SER A 36 20.22 -10.59 20.94
CA SER A 36 21.05 -11.68 21.46
C SER A 36 22.52 -11.49 21.08
N LYS A 37 22.80 -11.15 19.82
CA LYS A 37 24.17 -10.85 19.35
C LYS A 37 24.76 -9.62 20.07
N ALA A 38 23.96 -8.58 20.33
CA ALA A 38 24.41 -7.43 21.12
C ALA A 38 24.73 -7.79 22.59
N LYS A 39 23.95 -8.69 23.20
CA LYS A 39 24.21 -9.19 24.56
C LYS A 39 25.49 -10.03 24.64
N GLU A 40 25.76 -10.87 23.65
CA GLU A 40 27.02 -11.63 23.56
C GLU A 40 28.25 -10.71 23.56
N LYS A 41 28.11 -9.53 22.93
CA LYS A 41 29.13 -8.48 22.90
C LYS A 41 29.11 -7.55 24.13
N LYS A 42 28.23 -7.81 25.11
CA LYS A 42 28.06 -7.03 26.35
C LYS A 42 27.75 -5.54 26.10
N LEU A 43 27.00 -5.25 25.03
CA LEU A 43 26.57 -3.88 24.73
C LEU A 43 25.42 -3.44 25.65
N ASN A 44 25.32 -2.14 25.89
CA ASN A 44 24.23 -1.57 26.69
C ASN A 44 22.97 -1.42 25.81
N ILE A 45 21.88 -2.06 26.21
CA ILE A 45 20.60 -2.07 25.48
C ILE A 45 19.58 -1.30 26.30
N ILE A 46 18.98 -0.28 25.69
CA ILE A 46 17.94 0.56 26.28
C ILE A 46 16.65 0.31 25.52
N LEU A 47 15.60 -0.09 26.23
CA LEU A 47 14.24 -0.12 25.70
C LEU A 47 13.60 1.26 25.91
N ILE A 48 13.10 1.85 24.83
CA ILE A 48 12.42 3.16 24.84
C ILE A 48 11.09 2.96 24.15
N ASN A 49 9.99 3.04 24.88
CA ASN A 49 8.68 2.59 24.44
C ASN A 49 8.77 1.12 23.96
N ASP A 50 8.73 0.91 22.65
CA ASP A 50 8.85 -0.39 21.99
C ASP A 50 10.07 -0.48 21.04
N CYS A 51 10.93 0.54 21.07
CA CYS A 51 12.16 0.62 20.29
C CYS A 51 13.37 0.23 21.13
N TYR A 52 14.38 -0.36 20.49
CA TYR A 52 15.63 -0.72 21.15
C TYR A 52 16.76 0.17 20.67
N TYR A 53 17.43 0.83 21.61
CA TYR A 53 18.65 1.59 21.36
C TYR A 53 19.85 0.87 21.98
N ILE A 54 20.77 0.42 21.14
CA ILE A 54 21.96 -0.34 21.53
C ILE A 54 23.16 0.59 21.45
N LYS A 55 23.76 0.86 22.60
CA LYS A 55 24.93 1.73 22.74
C LYS A 55 26.22 0.94 22.57
N ASN A 56 27.01 1.35 21.58
CA ASN A 56 28.37 0.90 21.34
C ASN A 56 29.39 1.94 21.84
N GLN A 57 30.68 1.76 21.57
CA GLN A 57 31.73 2.68 22.04
C GLN A 57 31.98 3.81 21.03
N GLU A 58 31.97 5.07 21.49
CA GLU A 58 32.32 6.24 20.64
C GLU A 58 31.51 6.34 19.33
N ALA A 59 30.18 6.25 19.43
CA ALA A 59 29.29 6.27 18.28
C ALA A 59 29.40 7.56 17.45
N LYS A 60 29.90 7.44 16.22
CA LYS A 60 29.94 8.50 15.19
C LYS A 60 28.66 8.51 14.34
N ALA A 61 27.95 7.39 14.27
CA ALA A 61 26.69 7.24 13.56
C ALA A 61 25.66 6.41 14.36
N VAL A 62 24.41 6.42 13.93
CA VAL A 62 23.37 5.50 14.37
C VAL A 62 22.87 4.72 13.17
N LEU A 63 22.99 3.40 13.20
CA LEU A 63 22.36 2.50 12.23
C LEU A 63 20.90 2.32 12.64
N HIS A 64 19.99 2.80 11.81
CA HIS A 64 18.56 2.62 12.01
C HIS A 64 18.05 1.47 11.14
N LEU A 65 17.31 0.54 11.74
CA LEU A 65 16.60 -0.50 11.04
C LEU A 65 15.21 -0.72 11.65
N ASN A 66 14.18 -0.46 10.86
CA ASN A 66 12.84 -0.90 11.15
C ASN A 66 12.70 -2.39 10.82
N ILE A 67 12.16 -3.16 11.77
CA ILE A 67 11.92 -4.59 11.64
C ILE A 67 10.47 -4.84 12.04
N SER A 68 9.62 -5.09 11.05
CA SER A 68 8.17 -5.25 11.19
C SER A 68 7.70 -6.67 10.90
N ASP A 69 8.51 -7.48 10.20
CA ASP A 69 8.13 -8.83 9.85
C ASP A 69 8.01 -9.75 11.07
N LYS A 70 6.94 -10.54 11.08
CA LYS A 70 6.65 -11.51 12.14
C LYS A 70 7.05 -12.91 11.70
N ILE A 71 7.91 -13.54 12.50
CA ILE A 71 8.27 -14.95 12.33
C ILE A 71 7.05 -15.80 12.70
N ASN A 72 6.71 -16.76 11.84
CA ASN A 72 5.64 -17.73 12.06
C ASN A 72 6.07 -19.12 11.56
N GLY A 73 5.23 -20.14 11.74
CA GLY A 73 5.57 -21.53 11.37
C GLY A 73 5.86 -21.77 9.88
N SER A 74 5.51 -20.84 9.00
CA SER A 74 5.84 -20.89 7.57
C SER A 74 7.08 -20.06 7.20
N SER A 75 7.66 -19.32 8.14
CA SER A 75 8.84 -18.49 7.89
C SER A 75 10.07 -19.34 7.59
N PHE A 76 10.81 -19.01 6.54
CA PHE A 76 12.02 -19.72 6.18
C PHE A 76 13.09 -18.79 5.63
N ILE A 77 14.36 -19.19 5.78
CA ILE A 77 15.54 -18.58 5.17
C ILE A 77 16.38 -19.74 4.66
N ASN A 78 16.39 -19.91 3.34
CA ASN A 78 17.18 -20.91 2.66
C ASN A 78 18.41 -20.25 2.06
N ILE A 79 19.55 -20.90 2.21
CA ILE A 79 20.82 -20.41 1.69
C ILE A 79 21.18 -21.33 0.53
N LYS A 80 21.26 -20.76 -0.66
CA LYS A 80 21.61 -21.48 -1.89
C LYS A 80 23.07 -21.20 -2.21
N ASP A 81 23.81 -22.28 -2.42
CA ASP A 81 25.22 -22.23 -2.75
C ASP A 81 25.40 -22.17 -4.28
N GLY A 82 26.14 -21.17 -4.75
CA GLY A 82 26.51 -20.92 -6.15
C GLY A 82 27.89 -20.24 -6.24
N GLU A 83 28.22 -19.61 -7.37
CA GLU A 83 29.43 -18.76 -7.47
C GLU A 83 29.42 -17.64 -6.43
N ASP A 84 28.25 -17.02 -6.23
CA ASP A 84 27.89 -16.23 -5.06
C ASP A 84 26.78 -16.97 -4.26
N PHE A 85 26.77 -16.81 -2.93
CA PHE A 85 25.66 -17.35 -2.14
C PHE A 85 24.42 -16.46 -2.28
N SER A 86 23.24 -17.06 -2.29
CA SER A 86 21.97 -16.33 -2.30
C SER A 86 21.06 -16.77 -1.16
N ILE A 87 20.17 -15.86 -0.77
CA ILE A 87 19.18 -16.08 0.28
C ILE A 87 17.80 -16.09 -0.37
N GLU A 88 17.03 -17.14 -0.11
CA GLU A 88 15.63 -17.25 -0.48
C GLU A 88 14.79 -17.29 0.80
N THR A 89 13.81 -16.40 0.91
CA THR A 89 12.98 -16.26 2.10
C THR A 89 11.60 -15.72 1.74
N ASN A 90 10.59 -16.03 2.55
CA ASN A 90 9.29 -15.37 2.54
C ASN A 90 9.20 -14.18 3.50
N LEU A 91 10.29 -13.84 4.19
CA LEU A 91 10.42 -12.65 5.01
C LEU A 91 10.92 -11.46 4.17
N ASN A 92 10.79 -10.26 4.71
CA ASN A 92 11.20 -9.02 4.08
C ASN A 92 12.73 -9.00 3.88
N ILE A 93 13.15 -9.08 2.63
CA ILE A 93 14.57 -9.18 2.25
C ILE A 93 15.39 -7.97 2.70
N THR A 94 14.78 -6.78 2.76
CA THR A 94 15.44 -5.56 3.21
C THR A 94 15.73 -5.63 4.71
N GLU A 95 14.77 -6.11 5.51
CA GLU A 95 14.97 -6.30 6.95
C GLU A 95 16.05 -7.36 7.23
N ILE A 96 16.02 -8.47 6.49
CA ILE A 96 17.06 -9.52 6.58
C ILE A 96 18.43 -8.95 6.21
N SER A 97 18.55 -8.23 5.09
CA SER A 97 19.81 -7.59 4.68
C SER A 97 20.34 -6.64 5.75
N GLY A 98 19.48 -5.79 6.33
CA GLY A 98 19.86 -4.88 7.41
C GLY A 98 20.37 -5.62 8.66
N ILE A 99 19.71 -6.72 9.06
CA ILE A 99 20.13 -7.56 10.19
C ILE A 99 21.51 -8.17 9.94
N LEU A 100 21.73 -8.75 8.76
CA LEU A 100 23.01 -9.36 8.39
C LEU A 100 24.14 -8.33 8.42
N ASN A 101 23.90 -7.13 7.89
CA ASN A 101 24.86 -6.03 7.91
C ASN A 101 25.20 -5.58 9.35
N ILE A 102 24.19 -5.35 10.19
CA ILE A 102 24.40 -4.96 11.60
C ILE A 102 25.25 -6.01 12.32
N ILE A 103 24.93 -7.30 12.17
CA ILE A 103 25.65 -8.37 12.87
C ILE A 103 27.06 -8.51 12.33
N LEU A 104 27.27 -8.40 11.01
CA LEU A 104 28.61 -8.42 10.42
C LEU A 104 29.48 -7.33 11.03
N LEU A 105 28.97 -6.10 11.14
CA LEU A 105 29.72 -4.98 11.73
C LEU A 105 30.06 -5.22 13.22
N LEU A 106 29.14 -5.83 13.97
CA LEU A 106 29.38 -6.25 15.36
C LEU A 106 30.43 -7.38 15.49
N GLU A 107 30.47 -8.29 14.51
CA GLU A 107 31.46 -9.37 14.44
C GLU A 107 32.86 -8.84 14.07
N GLU A 108 32.93 -7.87 13.16
CA GLU A 108 34.17 -7.16 12.79
C GLU A 108 34.70 -6.22 13.88
N LYS A 109 34.01 -6.14 15.03
CA LYS A 109 34.35 -5.27 16.16
C LYS A 109 34.42 -3.78 15.77
N ILE A 110 33.65 -3.38 14.76
CA ILE A 110 33.48 -1.97 14.43
C ILE A 110 32.59 -1.38 15.54
N SER A 111 33.12 -0.41 16.28
CA SER A 111 32.46 0.11 17.49
C SER A 111 31.82 1.50 17.33
N ASN A 112 32.22 2.25 16.30
CA ASN A 112 31.89 3.66 16.12
C ASN A 112 30.45 3.94 15.65
N PHE A 113 29.48 3.09 15.97
CA PHE A 113 28.07 3.29 15.66
C PHE A 113 27.15 2.74 16.77
N ASP A 114 26.04 3.43 17.02
CA ASP A 114 24.92 2.88 17.79
C ASP A 114 23.90 2.22 16.87
N ILE A 115 23.01 1.40 17.42
CA ILE A 115 21.94 0.74 16.67
C ILE A 115 20.59 1.18 17.23
N LEU A 116 19.70 1.64 16.37
CA LEU A 116 18.29 1.92 16.66
C LEU A 116 17.43 0.91 15.91
N LEU A 117 16.72 0.06 16.65
CA LEU A 117 15.75 -0.89 16.11
C LEU A 117 14.34 -0.41 16.43
N THR A 118 13.51 -0.25 15.40
CA THR A 118 12.08 0.08 15.54
C THR A 118 11.22 -1.07 15.02
N ASN A 119 9.95 -1.10 15.40
CA ASN A 119 8.97 -2.11 14.96
C ASN A 119 7.67 -1.42 14.51
N ASN A 120 7.80 -0.56 13.51
CA ASN A 120 6.72 0.26 13.00
C ASN A 120 6.06 -0.46 11.83
N PHE A 121 4.72 -0.56 11.88
CA PHE A 121 3.91 -0.96 10.74
C PHE A 121 3.46 0.27 9.97
N ILE A 122 3.27 0.13 8.65
CA ILE A 122 2.77 1.23 7.82
C ILE A 122 1.41 1.76 8.32
N ASN A 123 0.64 0.96 9.05
CA ASN A 123 -0.67 1.36 9.59
C ASN A 123 -0.62 1.98 11.00
N ASP A 124 0.54 1.99 11.66
CA ASP A 124 0.71 2.52 13.01
C ASP A 124 1.04 4.02 12.95
N TYR A 125 0.03 4.82 12.63
CA TYR A 125 0.14 6.28 12.65
C TYR A 125 0.09 6.79 14.11
N ASN A 126 0.86 7.84 14.41
CA ASN A 126 0.91 8.55 15.71
C ASN A 126 1.82 7.95 16.81
N ARG A 127 2.89 7.24 16.46
CA ARG A 127 3.91 6.88 17.45
C ARG A 127 4.72 8.12 17.87
N ASP A 128 4.77 8.37 19.17
CA ASP A 128 5.61 9.43 19.72
C ASP A 128 7.06 8.95 19.91
N PHE A 129 7.95 9.52 19.11
CA PHE A 129 9.40 9.29 19.18
C PHE A 129 10.15 10.43 19.85
N SER A 130 9.45 11.38 20.51
CA SER A 130 10.05 12.53 21.19
C SER A 130 11.13 12.12 22.18
N ILE A 131 10.93 11.01 22.89
CA ILE A 131 11.88 10.46 23.86
C ILE A 131 13.17 9.99 23.18
N LEU A 132 13.13 9.47 21.94
CA LEU A 132 14.34 9.03 21.23
C LEU A 132 15.36 10.16 21.07
N ARG A 133 14.88 11.41 20.91
CA ARG A 133 15.74 12.60 20.81
C ARG A 133 16.64 12.78 22.04
N SER A 134 16.20 12.33 23.21
CA SER A 134 16.98 12.42 24.45
C SER A 134 18.06 11.34 24.59
N VAL A 135 17.96 10.25 23.82
CA VAL A 135 18.85 9.08 23.95
C VAL A 135 19.82 8.93 22.79
N ILE A 136 19.44 9.36 21.59
CA ILE A 136 20.26 9.32 20.38
C ILE A 136 21.54 10.14 20.58
N ARG A 137 22.71 9.49 20.43
CA ARG A 137 24.02 10.09 20.69
C ARG A 137 24.69 10.71 19.46
N SER A 138 24.24 10.38 18.24
CA SER A 138 24.76 10.95 17.00
C SER A 138 23.64 11.45 16.09
N LYS A 139 23.89 12.57 15.40
CA LYS A 139 22.99 13.13 14.39
C LYS A 139 23.11 12.43 13.03
N ASN A 140 24.17 11.66 12.81
CA ASN A 140 24.40 10.92 11.58
C ASN A 140 23.63 9.59 11.64
N ILE A 141 22.41 9.59 11.12
CA ILE A 141 21.55 8.40 11.08
C ILE A 141 21.66 7.76 9.70
N ILE A 142 22.01 6.47 9.67
CA ILE A 142 22.08 5.67 8.44
C ILE A 142 20.92 4.68 8.48
N ASN A 143 19.93 4.88 7.61
CA ASN A 143 18.76 4.02 7.53
C ASN A 143 19.06 2.82 6.61
N LEU A 144 18.76 1.61 7.07
CA LEU A 144 19.02 0.35 6.36
C LEU A 144 17.76 -0.27 5.72
N ASN A 145 16.65 0.47 5.66
CA ASN A 145 15.37 0.03 5.08
C ASN A 145 15.17 0.41 3.61
N LEU A 146 16.21 0.86 2.91
CA LEU A 146 16.12 1.13 1.47
C LEU A 146 16.14 -0.19 0.69
N ASN A 147 15.04 -0.51 0.01
CA ASN A 147 14.93 -1.71 -0.83
C ASN A 147 15.43 -1.47 -2.27
N GLU A 148 16.57 -0.80 -2.40
CA GLU A 148 17.21 -0.50 -3.69
C GLU A 148 18.73 -0.67 -3.55
N SER A 149 19.37 -1.16 -4.60
CA SER A 149 20.82 -1.39 -4.63
C SER A 149 21.56 -0.24 -5.33
N ASN A 150 22.84 -0.05 -4.99
CA ASN A 150 23.72 0.94 -5.62
C ASN A 150 23.20 2.39 -5.62
N CYS A 151 22.39 2.76 -4.62
CA CYS A 151 21.90 4.13 -4.47
C CYS A 151 21.85 4.56 -2.99
N ILE A 152 21.78 5.87 -2.80
CA ILE A 152 21.53 6.51 -1.51
C ILE A 152 20.27 7.34 -1.69
N ALA A 153 19.25 7.06 -0.88
CA ALA A 153 18.05 7.88 -0.85
C ALA A 153 18.31 9.12 0.01
N GLU A 154 18.22 10.30 -0.59
CA GLU A 154 18.39 11.58 0.11
C GLU A 154 17.14 11.99 0.89
N SER A 155 15.96 11.53 0.47
CA SER A 155 14.68 11.86 1.08
C SER A 155 13.63 10.78 0.82
N PHE A 156 12.60 10.75 1.68
CA PHE A 156 11.44 9.88 1.53
C PHE A 156 10.18 10.72 1.69
N ALA A 157 9.22 10.53 0.79
CA ALA A 157 7.92 11.16 0.93
C ALA A 157 7.22 10.59 2.17
N SER A 158 6.50 11.46 2.90
CA SER A 158 5.58 11.02 3.93
C SER A 158 4.54 10.07 3.34
N TYR A 159 3.91 9.27 4.21
CA TYR A 159 2.77 8.46 3.87
C TYR A 159 1.66 8.80 4.87
N THR A 160 0.53 9.30 4.38
CA THR A 160 -0.58 9.74 5.24
C THR A 160 -1.87 9.15 4.73
N LEU A 161 -2.57 8.40 5.59
CA LEU A 161 -3.92 7.95 5.31
C LEU A 161 -4.93 8.99 5.73
N SER A 162 -5.93 9.21 4.89
CA SER A 162 -7.14 9.95 5.23
C SER A 162 -8.36 9.12 4.89
N THR A 163 -9.35 9.15 5.77
CA THR A 163 -10.62 8.45 5.59
C THR A 163 -11.74 9.47 5.45
N VAL A 164 -12.56 9.32 4.41
CA VAL A 164 -13.74 10.17 4.17
C VAL A 164 -14.98 9.30 4.23
N GLU A 165 -16.01 9.81 4.91
CA GLU A 165 -17.32 9.20 4.97
C GLU A 165 -18.35 10.14 4.34
N ILE A 166 -19.06 9.66 3.32
CA ILE A 166 -20.11 10.42 2.64
C ILE A 166 -21.45 9.73 2.95
N PRO A 167 -22.46 10.42 3.50
CA PRO A 167 -23.76 9.83 3.78
C PRO A 167 -24.44 9.35 2.49
N ILE A 168 -25.24 8.29 2.61
CA ILE A 168 -26.05 7.74 1.53
C ILE A 168 -27.48 7.62 2.02
N ASP A 169 -28.37 8.35 1.36
CA ASP A 169 -29.80 8.15 1.46
C ASP A 169 -30.25 7.11 0.45
N ARG A 170 -31.13 6.21 0.88
CA ARG A 170 -31.63 5.09 0.08
C ARG A 170 -33.14 5.12 -0.02
N THR A 171 -33.65 4.74 -1.18
CA THR A 171 -35.08 4.64 -1.42
C THR A 171 -35.58 3.34 -0.82
N GLU A 172 -36.47 3.41 0.18
CA GLU A 172 -37.09 2.22 0.75
C GLU A 172 -37.98 1.52 -0.28
N ILE A 173 -37.83 0.20 -0.39
CA ILE A 173 -38.52 -0.61 -1.39
C ILE A 173 -39.06 -1.89 -0.78
N SER A 174 -40.18 -2.37 -1.33
CA SER A 174 -40.62 -3.75 -1.12
C SER A 174 -39.79 -4.67 -2.01
N GLU A 175 -38.80 -5.34 -1.44
CA GLU A 175 -37.80 -6.14 -2.17
C GLU A 175 -38.40 -7.13 -3.18
N ASN A 176 -39.43 -7.89 -2.80
CA ASN A 176 -40.07 -8.86 -3.70
C ASN A 176 -40.63 -8.18 -4.96
N LYS A 177 -41.40 -7.10 -4.78
CA LYS A 177 -41.96 -6.32 -5.89
C LYS A 177 -40.86 -5.67 -6.74
N PHE A 178 -39.82 -5.15 -6.09
CA PHE A 178 -38.70 -4.54 -6.79
C PHE A 178 -37.99 -5.55 -7.71
N LEU A 179 -37.76 -6.78 -7.25
CA LEU A 179 -37.14 -7.86 -8.04
C LEU A 179 -38.08 -8.47 -9.09
N GLU A 180 -39.40 -8.33 -8.95
CA GLU A 180 -40.37 -8.67 -10.00
C GLU A 180 -40.27 -7.72 -11.20
N GLU A 181 -39.94 -6.45 -10.96
CA GLU A 181 -39.90 -5.39 -11.98
C GLU A 181 -38.49 -5.12 -12.51
N ASN A 182 -37.44 -5.50 -11.77
CA ASN A 182 -36.04 -5.17 -12.07
C ASN A 182 -35.14 -6.40 -12.12
N TYR A 183 -34.08 -6.30 -12.91
CA TYR A 183 -32.92 -7.18 -12.84
C TYR A 183 -31.77 -6.48 -12.15
N ILE A 184 -31.00 -7.24 -11.38
CA ILE A 184 -29.80 -6.74 -10.72
C ILE A 184 -28.59 -7.16 -11.54
N TYR A 185 -27.73 -6.21 -11.85
CA TYR A 185 -26.49 -6.42 -12.59
C TYR A 185 -25.31 -5.93 -11.78
N ARG A 186 -24.20 -6.66 -11.89
CA ARG A 186 -22.89 -6.18 -11.50
C ARG A 186 -22.12 -5.77 -12.73
N ILE A 187 -21.61 -4.55 -12.73
CA ILE A 187 -20.62 -4.09 -13.71
C ILE A 187 -19.26 -4.04 -13.00
N SER A 188 -18.29 -4.79 -13.52
CA SER A 188 -16.95 -4.89 -12.97
C SER A 188 -15.91 -4.32 -13.93
N LEU A 189 -14.86 -3.75 -13.38
CA LEU A 189 -13.65 -3.36 -14.08
C LEU A 189 -12.47 -4.04 -13.39
N ASN A 190 -11.80 -4.93 -14.13
CA ASN A 190 -10.70 -5.76 -13.66
C ASN A 190 -9.41 -5.47 -14.44
N ASP A 191 -8.28 -5.88 -13.85
CA ASP A 191 -6.96 -5.94 -14.50
C ASP A 191 -6.47 -4.61 -15.09
N VAL A 192 -6.85 -3.49 -14.46
CA VAL A 192 -6.21 -2.20 -14.71
C VAL A 192 -4.75 -2.29 -14.25
N VAL A 193 -3.80 -1.79 -15.04
CA VAL A 193 -2.34 -1.98 -14.88
C VAL A 193 -1.82 -1.64 -13.48
N GLY A 194 -2.53 -0.80 -12.72
CA GLY A 194 -2.32 -0.67 -11.28
C GLY A 194 -0.87 -0.28 -10.94
N ASN A 195 -0.25 -0.98 -10.00
CA ASN A 195 1.12 -0.73 -9.49
C ASN A 195 2.24 -1.44 -10.27
N ASN A 196 1.96 -2.09 -11.41
CA ASN A 196 2.90 -2.98 -12.09
C ASN A 196 3.74 -2.32 -13.20
N TYR A 197 4.12 -1.05 -13.07
CA TYR A 197 5.01 -0.41 -14.05
C TYR A 197 6.14 0.39 -13.42
N THR A 198 7.30 0.27 -14.06
CA THR A 198 8.56 0.92 -13.74
C THR A 198 8.44 2.44 -13.81
N ALA A 199 9.26 3.12 -13.00
CA ALA A 199 9.22 4.55 -12.66
C ALA A 199 9.36 5.57 -13.82
N ASP A 200 9.40 5.13 -15.09
CA ASP A 200 9.80 5.95 -16.24
C ASP A 200 8.67 6.37 -17.19
N ILE A 201 7.41 6.04 -16.92
CA ILE A 201 6.29 6.51 -17.73
C ILE A 201 5.48 7.52 -16.93
N ASN A 202 5.48 8.76 -17.42
CA ASN A 202 4.59 9.84 -17.01
C ASN A 202 3.22 9.30 -16.55
N ASN A 203 2.94 9.49 -15.24
CA ASN A 203 1.71 9.16 -14.54
C ASN A 203 0.43 9.13 -15.39
N VAL A 204 0.06 7.95 -15.89
CA VAL A 204 -1.33 7.67 -16.27
C VAL A 204 -1.75 6.31 -15.73
N PHE A 205 -1.38 6.00 -14.48
CA PHE A 205 -1.98 4.86 -13.79
C PHE A 205 -3.44 5.18 -13.54
N LYS A 206 -4.31 4.39 -14.16
CA LYS A 206 -5.73 4.61 -14.01
C LYS A 206 -6.24 3.92 -12.75
N ASN A 207 -7.01 4.66 -12.00
CA ASN A 207 -7.69 4.16 -10.82
C ASN A 207 -8.98 3.47 -11.27
N SER A 208 -9.08 2.15 -11.07
CA SER A 208 -10.25 1.38 -11.51
C SER A 208 -11.57 1.97 -10.99
N THR A 209 -11.58 2.43 -9.73
CA THR A 209 -12.75 3.07 -9.12
C THR A 209 -13.19 4.31 -9.91
N LYS A 210 -12.26 5.21 -10.21
CA LYS A 210 -12.55 6.46 -10.94
C LYS A 210 -13.01 6.15 -12.37
N MET A 211 -12.33 5.24 -13.05
CA MET A 211 -12.69 4.82 -14.40
C MET A 211 -14.10 4.23 -14.45
N LEU A 212 -14.42 3.32 -13.53
CA LEU A 212 -15.72 2.67 -13.48
C LEU A 212 -16.83 3.67 -13.15
N MET A 213 -16.57 4.67 -12.30
CA MET A 213 -17.54 5.72 -12.01
C MET A 213 -17.87 6.55 -13.26
N THR A 214 -16.86 6.98 -14.00
CA THR A 214 -17.04 7.71 -15.27
C THR A 214 -17.73 6.86 -16.33
N PHE A 215 -17.40 5.57 -16.40
CA PHE A 215 -18.08 4.62 -17.28
C PHE A 215 -19.56 4.47 -16.92
N LEU A 216 -19.87 4.31 -15.63
CA LEU A 216 -21.25 4.22 -15.13
C LEU A 216 -22.06 5.49 -15.42
N ARG A 217 -21.48 6.69 -15.25
CA ARG A 217 -22.15 7.95 -15.61
C ARG A 217 -22.55 8.00 -17.08
N LYS A 218 -21.68 7.51 -17.99
CA LYS A 218 -22.01 7.42 -19.41
C LYS A 218 -23.18 6.49 -19.66
N ILE A 219 -23.21 5.31 -19.04
CA ILE A 219 -24.35 4.38 -19.17
C ILE A 219 -25.64 5.02 -18.63
N LYS A 220 -25.61 5.59 -17.43
CA LYS A 220 -26.77 6.26 -16.82
C LYS A 220 -27.30 7.45 -17.62
N SER A 221 -26.48 8.06 -18.49
CA SER A 221 -26.95 9.12 -19.41
C SER A 221 -27.84 8.60 -20.55
N LYS A 222 -27.90 7.27 -20.74
CA LYS A 222 -28.64 6.59 -21.81
C LYS A 222 -29.72 5.65 -21.29
N VAL A 223 -29.50 5.05 -20.13
CA VAL A 223 -30.41 4.07 -19.53
C VAL A 223 -30.72 4.47 -18.09
N ASP A 224 -31.99 4.42 -17.72
CA ASP A 224 -32.42 4.67 -16.33
C ASP A 224 -32.02 3.49 -15.45
N LEU A 225 -31.14 3.75 -14.48
CA LEU A 225 -30.53 2.73 -13.62
C LEU A 225 -30.47 3.23 -12.19
N ASP A 226 -30.79 2.34 -11.26
CA ASP A 226 -30.66 2.56 -9.83
C ASP A 226 -29.32 1.98 -9.33
N VAL A 227 -28.56 2.72 -8.52
CA VAL A 227 -27.26 2.25 -8.02
C VAL A 227 -27.41 1.67 -6.61
N ILE A 228 -26.87 0.48 -6.38
CA ILE A 228 -27.03 -0.26 -5.13
C ILE A 228 -25.74 -0.24 -4.31
N GLU A 229 -24.66 -0.75 -4.90
CA GLU A 229 -23.35 -0.89 -4.25
C GLU A 229 -22.26 -0.31 -5.15
N ILE A 230 -21.29 0.36 -4.53
CA ILE A 230 -20.05 0.76 -5.18
C ILE A 230 -18.91 0.20 -4.33
N LYS A 231 -18.00 -0.52 -4.97
CA LYS A 231 -16.80 -1.03 -4.31
C LYS A 231 -15.60 -0.96 -5.24
N GLY A 232 -14.51 -0.38 -4.76
CA GLY A 232 -13.27 -0.26 -5.50
C GLY A 232 -12.05 -0.37 -4.61
N GLY A 233 -10.99 -0.97 -5.14
CA GLY A 233 -9.76 -1.25 -4.40
C GLY A 233 -9.85 -2.53 -3.57
N ALA A 234 -8.81 -3.37 -3.67
CA ALA A 234 -8.68 -4.61 -2.92
C ALA A 234 -7.79 -4.47 -1.68
N LYS A 235 -6.70 -3.71 -1.79
CA LYS A 235 -5.76 -3.42 -0.69
C LYS A 235 -5.90 -1.96 -0.27
N PHE A 236 -5.57 -1.67 0.98
CA PHE A 236 -5.68 -0.33 1.55
C PHE A 236 -4.57 0.63 1.11
N ASP A 237 -3.46 0.09 0.61
CA ASP A 237 -2.20 0.80 0.39
C ASP A 237 -1.77 0.86 -1.09
N SER A 238 -2.62 0.40 -2.00
CA SER A 238 -2.31 0.31 -3.43
C SER A 238 -3.27 1.10 -4.30
N ILE A 239 -2.84 1.44 -5.51
CA ILE A 239 -3.73 1.96 -6.57
C ILE A 239 -4.78 0.87 -6.89
N PRO A 240 -6.09 1.20 -6.91
CA PRO A 240 -7.12 0.25 -7.28
C PRO A 240 -6.95 -0.29 -8.70
N TYR A 241 -6.85 -1.61 -8.82
CA TYR A 241 -6.83 -2.34 -10.09
C TYR A 241 -8.14 -3.09 -10.39
N ILE A 242 -9.04 -3.17 -9.38
CA ILE A 242 -10.33 -3.83 -9.46
C ILE A 242 -11.41 -3.00 -8.77
N SER A 243 -12.59 -2.96 -9.38
CA SER A 243 -13.79 -2.32 -8.83
C SER A 243 -15.05 -2.89 -9.45
N TYR A 244 -16.17 -2.80 -8.73
CA TYR A 244 -17.48 -3.11 -9.27
C TYR A 244 -18.54 -2.14 -8.76
N VAL A 245 -19.64 -2.06 -9.51
CA VAL A 245 -20.90 -1.45 -9.07
C VAL A 245 -22.02 -2.47 -9.24
N ASP A 246 -22.97 -2.48 -8.32
CA ASP A 246 -24.23 -3.20 -8.48
C ASP A 246 -25.31 -2.19 -8.82
N ILE A 247 -26.11 -2.49 -9.85
CA ILE A 247 -27.20 -1.65 -10.35
C ILE A 247 -28.49 -2.46 -10.46
N ALA A 248 -29.63 -1.79 -10.35
CA ALA A 248 -30.91 -2.30 -10.78
C ALA A 248 -31.33 -1.65 -12.11
N CYS A 249 -31.87 -2.47 -13.00
CA CYS A 249 -32.40 -2.05 -14.28
C CYS A 249 -33.81 -2.64 -14.44
N LYS A 250 -34.78 -1.82 -14.87
CA LYS A 250 -36.12 -2.34 -15.18
C LYS A 250 -36.02 -3.37 -16.29
N LYS A 251 -36.80 -4.45 -16.19
CA LYS A 251 -36.73 -5.57 -17.15
C LYS A 251 -36.97 -5.14 -18.60
N GLU A 252 -37.76 -4.09 -18.82
CA GLU A 252 -38.01 -3.51 -20.14
C GLU A 252 -36.78 -2.85 -20.79
N PHE A 253 -35.80 -2.39 -20.00
CA PHE A 253 -34.58 -1.73 -20.47
C PHE A 253 -33.33 -2.64 -20.46
N GLU A 254 -33.51 -3.97 -20.26
CA GLU A 254 -32.38 -4.93 -20.20
C GLU A 254 -31.56 -4.93 -21.49
N ASN A 255 -32.21 -4.95 -22.65
CA ASN A 255 -31.51 -4.94 -23.94
C ASN A 255 -30.76 -3.62 -24.17
N ASP A 256 -31.38 -2.48 -23.83
CA ASP A 256 -30.76 -1.16 -23.94
C ASP A 256 -29.50 -1.06 -23.07
N LEU A 257 -29.55 -1.59 -21.84
CA LEU A 257 -28.39 -1.66 -20.95
C LEU A 257 -27.24 -2.46 -21.58
N LEU A 258 -27.52 -3.66 -22.10
CA LEU A 258 -26.50 -4.53 -22.68
C LEU A 258 -25.89 -3.93 -23.95
N ASP A 259 -26.70 -3.32 -24.81
CA ASP A 259 -26.25 -2.68 -26.03
C ASP A 259 -25.38 -1.45 -25.73
N VAL A 260 -25.82 -0.57 -24.83
CA VAL A 260 -25.07 0.61 -24.38
C VAL A 260 -23.76 0.20 -23.70
N PHE A 261 -23.79 -0.84 -22.87
CA PHE A 261 -22.60 -1.39 -22.23
C PHE A 261 -21.58 -1.83 -23.29
N ASN A 262 -21.98 -2.68 -24.24
CA ASN A 262 -21.09 -3.21 -25.28
C ASN A 262 -20.52 -2.11 -26.19
N LEU A 263 -21.34 -1.11 -26.53
CA LEU A 263 -20.91 0.07 -27.27
C LEU A 263 -19.78 0.81 -26.53
N PHE A 264 -20.00 1.18 -25.27
CA PHE A 264 -19.01 1.93 -24.51
C PHE A 264 -17.77 1.11 -24.17
N VAL A 265 -17.88 -0.20 -23.94
CA VAL A 265 -16.70 -1.07 -23.81
C VAL A 265 -15.84 -1.02 -25.08
N SER A 266 -16.46 -1.12 -26.25
CA SER A 266 -15.75 -1.06 -27.54
C SER A 266 -15.05 0.29 -27.74
N GLU A 267 -15.72 1.40 -27.41
CA GLU A 267 -15.11 2.75 -27.44
C GLU A 267 -13.93 2.86 -26.47
N TYR A 268 -14.08 2.39 -25.23
CA TYR A 268 -13.02 2.43 -24.23
C TYR A 268 -11.80 1.62 -24.65
N LEU A 269 -11.99 0.39 -25.14
CA LEU A 269 -10.89 -0.46 -25.58
C LEU A 269 -10.15 0.17 -26.76
N SER A 270 -10.86 0.71 -27.75
CA SER A 270 -10.23 1.36 -28.92
C SER A 270 -9.30 2.52 -28.53
N THR A 271 -9.63 3.25 -27.46
CA THR A 271 -8.86 4.41 -26.98
C THR A 271 -7.72 4.02 -26.05
N ASN A 272 -7.85 2.91 -25.31
CA ASN A 272 -7.00 2.63 -24.14
C ASN A 272 -6.13 1.37 -24.25
N LEU A 273 -6.34 0.49 -25.23
CA LEU A 273 -5.60 -0.78 -25.37
C LEU A 273 -4.07 -0.63 -25.42
N ARG A 274 -3.55 0.50 -25.92
CA ARG A 274 -2.10 0.76 -25.92
C ARG A 274 -1.52 0.98 -24.52
N ILE A 275 -2.33 1.45 -23.58
CA ILE A 275 -1.92 1.84 -22.22
C ILE A 275 -2.36 0.78 -21.21
N GLU A 276 -3.52 0.16 -21.43
CA GLU A 276 -4.19 -0.77 -20.52
C GLU A 276 -4.56 -2.05 -21.30
N PRO A 277 -3.57 -2.88 -21.69
CA PRO A 277 -3.80 -4.01 -22.61
C PRO A 277 -4.63 -5.14 -21.99
N ASN A 278 -4.62 -5.26 -20.66
CA ASN A 278 -5.31 -6.34 -19.93
C ASN A 278 -6.66 -5.90 -19.35
N LEU A 279 -7.03 -4.63 -19.52
CA LEU A 279 -8.23 -4.06 -18.91
C LEU A 279 -9.49 -4.76 -19.40
N LYS A 280 -10.35 -5.15 -18.45
CA LYS A 280 -11.56 -5.92 -18.74
C LYS A 280 -12.77 -5.35 -18.05
N PHE A 281 -13.75 -4.91 -18.84
CA PHE A 281 -15.10 -4.63 -18.37
C PHE A 281 -15.96 -5.88 -18.47
N GLU A 282 -16.74 -6.15 -17.43
CA GLU A 282 -17.67 -7.27 -17.38
C GLU A 282 -19.02 -6.79 -16.86
N ILE A 283 -20.10 -7.38 -17.39
CA ILE A 283 -21.45 -7.20 -16.87
C ILE A 283 -22.06 -8.57 -16.63
N GLU A 284 -22.54 -8.82 -15.42
CA GLU A 284 -23.16 -10.08 -15.02
C GLU A 284 -24.45 -9.86 -14.28
N LYS A 285 -25.44 -10.73 -14.52
CA LYS A 285 -26.70 -10.72 -13.79
C LYS A 285 -26.49 -11.40 -12.43
N ILE A 286 -26.90 -10.76 -11.36
CA ILE A 286 -26.76 -11.28 -9.99
C ILE A 286 -28.13 -11.45 -9.34
N ASN A 287 -28.20 -12.39 -8.39
CA ASN A 287 -29.46 -12.77 -7.74
C ASN A 287 -29.61 -12.19 -6.32
N SER A 288 -28.76 -11.25 -5.94
CA SER A 288 -28.76 -10.67 -4.59
C SER A 288 -28.85 -9.15 -4.63
N LEU A 289 -29.77 -8.62 -3.84
CA LEU A 289 -29.88 -7.20 -3.55
C LEU A 289 -29.27 -6.94 -2.18
N LYS A 290 -28.04 -6.41 -2.15
CA LYS A 290 -27.32 -6.22 -0.87
C LYS A 290 -27.82 -5.03 -0.06
N PHE A 291 -28.21 -3.97 -0.74
CA PHE A 291 -28.74 -2.74 -0.16
C PHE A 291 -29.91 -2.24 -1.02
N TYR A 292 -30.77 -1.41 -0.46
CA TYR A 292 -31.74 -0.68 -1.28
C TYR A 292 -31.05 0.30 -2.22
N PRO A 293 -31.62 0.64 -3.37
CA PRO A 293 -31.10 1.69 -4.25
C PRO A 293 -30.77 2.98 -3.50
N MET A 294 -29.61 3.58 -3.78
CA MET A 294 -29.33 4.94 -3.33
C MET A 294 -30.18 5.93 -4.11
N THR A 295 -30.54 7.04 -3.47
CA THR A 295 -31.23 8.14 -4.16
C THR A 295 -30.34 8.71 -5.25
N GLN A 296 -30.95 9.34 -6.26
CA GLN A 296 -30.21 9.98 -7.35
C GLN A 296 -29.28 11.09 -6.82
N GLU A 297 -29.72 11.86 -5.82
CA GLU A 297 -28.89 12.88 -5.16
C GLU A 297 -27.65 12.27 -4.50
N SER A 298 -27.83 11.17 -3.73
CA SER A 298 -26.70 10.45 -3.12
C SER A 298 -25.73 9.91 -4.17
N TYR A 299 -26.25 9.34 -5.27
CA TYR A 299 -25.40 8.89 -6.38
C TYR A 299 -24.62 10.04 -7.03
N GLU A 300 -25.25 11.19 -7.27
CA GLU A 300 -24.61 12.36 -7.88
C GLU A 300 -23.50 12.93 -6.99
N HIS A 301 -23.72 13.03 -5.69
CA HIS A 301 -22.71 13.44 -4.72
C HIS A 301 -21.53 12.45 -4.68
N ILE A 302 -21.81 11.15 -4.55
CA ILE A 302 -20.78 10.11 -4.53
C ILE A 302 -19.96 10.10 -5.81
N SER A 303 -20.63 10.09 -6.97
CA SER A 303 -19.97 10.02 -8.26
C SER A 303 -19.13 11.26 -8.51
N SER A 304 -19.61 12.45 -8.11
CA SER A 304 -18.86 13.70 -8.22
C SER A 304 -17.62 13.68 -7.33
N PHE A 305 -17.77 13.24 -6.08
CA PHE A 305 -16.64 13.09 -5.17
C PHE A 305 -15.58 12.13 -5.73
N VAL A 306 -15.98 10.93 -6.16
CA VAL A 306 -15.04 9.92 -6.68
C VAL A 306 -14.30 10.46 -7.91
N GLU A 307 -14.98 11.16 -8.80
CA GLU A 307 -14.37 11.74 -10.01
C GLU A 307 -13.47 12.94 -9.73
N LEU A 308 -13.81 13.79 -8.76
CA LEU A 308 -13.03 14.97 -8.40
C LEU A 308 -11.91 14.70 -7.39
N ALA A 309 -11.98 13.59 -6.65
CA ALA A 309 -10.98 13.22 -5.65
C ALA A 309 -9.56 13.20 -6.25
N LEU A 310 -8.60 13.79 -5.53
CA LEU A 310 -7.21 13.83 -5.95
C LEU A 310 -6.68 12.40 -6.18
N ASN A 311 -6.06 12.17 -7.34
CA ASN A 311 -5.48 10.89 -7.70
C ASN A 311 -4.32 11.07 -8.68
N GLY A 312 -3.17 10.46 -8.38
CA GLY A 312 -1.95 10.59 -9.14
C GLY A 312 -1.03 11.68 -8.57
N THR A 313 -0.13 12.17 -9.41
CA THR A 313 0.84 13.20 -9.02
C THR A 313 0.17 14.56 -8.83
N TYR A 314 0.42 15.17 -7.68
CA TYR A 314 -0.07 16.50 -7.32
C TYR A 314 0.97 17.58 -7.65
N SER A 315 2.24 17.33 -7.33
CA SER A 315 3.34 18.24 -7.69
C SER A 315 4.60 17.47 -8.06
N VAL A 316 5.42 18.10 -8.90
CA VAL A 316 6.71 17.59 -9.35
C VAL A 316 7.81 18.57 -9.01
N ASP A 317 9.03 18.07 -8.90
CA ASP A 317 10.22 18.89 -8.81
C ASP A 317 10.41 19.67 -10.11
N SER A 318 10.71 20.97 -10.00
CA SER A 318 10.84 21.83 -11.16
C SER A 318 12.02 21.44 -12.06
N ASN A 319 13.08 20.87 -11.47
CA ASN A 319 14.33 20.54 -12.14
C ASN A 319 14.33 19.10 -12.66
N THR A 320 14.00 18.12 -11.81
CA THR A 320 14.07 16.69 -12.16
C THR A 320 12.77 16.15 -12.75
N LYS A 321 11.65 16.89 -12.62
CA LYS A 321 10.29 16.45 -12.99
C LYS A 321 9.79 15.22 -12.22
N THR A 322 10.49 14.80 -11.17
CA THR A 322 10.07 13.66 -10.33
C THR A 322 8.90 14.08 -9.44
N ALA A 323 7.97 13.16 -9.18
CA ALA A 323 6.84 13.44 -8.29
C ALA A 323 7.33 13.75 -6.87
N ILE A 324 6.98 14.95 -6.37
CA ILE A 324 7.25 15.40 -5.00
C ILE A 324 6.10 15.04 -4.09
N SER A 325 4.88 15.17 -4.61
CA SER A 325 3.67 14.83 -3.88
C SER A 325 2.65 14.17 -4.78
N SER A 326 1.87 13.27 -4.20
CA SER A 326 0.85 12.50 -4.89
C SER A 326 -0.27 12.10 -3.94
N SER A 327 -1.39 11.73 -4.53
CA SER A 327 -2.57 11.25 -3.84
C SER A 327 -3.10 10.00 -4.54
N THR A 328 -3.84 9.16 -3.84
CA THR A 328 -4.48 7.97 -4.42
C THR A 328 -5.75 7.68 -3.67
N LEU A 329 -6.88 7.59 -4.38
CA LEU A 329 -8.10 6.98 -3.83
C LEU A 329 -7.87 5.47 -3.80
N ALA A 330 -7.48 4.93 -2.65
CA ALA A 330 -7.02 3.55 -2.51
C ALA A 330 -8.17 2.56 -2.31
N ARG A 331 -9.25 3.01 -1.66
CA ARG A 331 -10.44 2.17 -1.45
C ARG A 331 -11.70 3.01 -1.45
N SER A 332 -12.77 2.44 -2.00
CA SER A 332 -14.14 2.94 -1.89
C SER A 332 -15.06 1.76 -1.57
N SER A 333 -15.98 1.91 -0.62
CA SER A 333 -16.95 0.86 -0.28
C SER A 333 -18.20 1.47 0.31
N THR A 334 -19.33 1.24 -0.34
CA THR A 334 -20.63 1.59 0.23
C THR A 334 -21.05 0.62 1.33
N SER A 335 -21.80 1.14 2.28
CA SER A 335 -22.55 0.43 3.30
C SER A 335 -24.02 0.85 3.24
N SER A 336 -24.85 0.48 4.21
CA SER A 336 -26.27 0.84 4.20
C SER A 336 -26.52 2.35 4.20
N ASN A 337 -25.70 3.15 4.88
CA ASN A 337 -25.95 4.58 5.08
C ASN A 337 -24.77 5.50 4.71
N LYS A 338 -23.64 4.95 4.23
CA LYS A 338 -22.48 5.76 3.85
C LYS A 338 -21.57 5.08 2.82
N LEU A 339 -20.84 5.90 2.09
CA LEU A 339 -19.65 5.52 1.33
C LEU A 339 -18.42 5.77 2.21
N ASN A 340 -17.60 4.75 2.40
CA ASN A 340 -16.31 4.87 3.08
C ASN A 340 -15.20 4.92 2.03
N ILE A 341 -14.38 5.94 2.06
CA ILE A 341 -13.24 6.14 1.17
C ILE A 341 -11.95 6.19 2.00
N VAL A 342 -10.91 5.52 1.50
CA VAL A 342 -9.55 5.63 2.01
C VAL A 342 -8.71 6.28 0.92
N MET A 343 -8.06 7.39 1.27
CA MET A 343 -7.07 8.04 0.41
C MET A 343 -5.68 7.99 1.04
N ILE A 344 -4.68 7.83 0.19
CA ILE A 344 -3.27 7.88 0.56
C ILE A 344 -2.69 9.16 -0.01
N PHE A 345 -2.03 9.94 0.83
CA PHE A 345 -1.24 11.09 0.45
C PHE A 345 0.23 10.79 0.66
N ARG A 346 1.05 11.21 -0.30
CA ARG A 346 2.51 11.17 -0.18
C ARG A 346 3.08 12.53 -0.50
N SER A 347 4.01 13.03 0.30
CA SER A 347 4.64 14.33 0.05
C SER A 347 6.02 14.43 0.69
N LEU A 348 6.98 15.04 -0.02
CA LEU A 348 8.26 15.46 0.57
C LEU A 348 8.15 16.78 1.37
N SER A 349 7.03 17.51 1.22
CA SER A 349 6.76 18.78 1.91
C SER A 349 5.50 18.68 2.76
N GLU A 350 5.60 19.10 4.03
CA GLU A 350 4.47 19.20 4.95
C GLU A 350 3.41 20.20 4.44
N GLU A 351 3.84 21.32 3.85
CA GLU A 351 2.92 22.31 3.27
C GLU A 351 2.10 21.70 2.12
N SER A 352 2.76 21.00 1.19
CA SER A 352 2.06 20.35 0.08
C SER A 352 1.16 19.22 0.54
N LEU A 353 1.51 18.52 1.63
CA LEU A 353 0.64 17.52 2.25
C LEU A 353 -0.63 18.18 2.81
N ASN A 354 -0.47 19.26 3.59
CA ASN A 354 -1.58 19.97 4.21
C ASN A 354 -2.52 20.55 3.15
N GLN A 355 -2.00 21.15 2.07
CA GLN A 355 -2.83 21.62 0.96
C GLN A 355 -3.66 20.50 0.29
N MET A 356 -3.08 19.31 0.11
CA MET A 356 -3.82 18.17 -0.44
C MET A 356 -4.94 17.68 0.51
N ILE A 357 -4.67 17.68 1.82
CA ILE A 357 -5.66 17.30 2.84
C ILE A 357 -6.76 18.36 2.95
N GLU A 358 -6.43 19.65 2.91
CA GLU A 358 -7.40 20.74 2.92
C GLU A 358 -8.36 20.68 1.74
N LYS A 359 -7.88 20.31 0.54
CA LYS A 359 -8.73 20.13 -0.65
C LYS A 359 -9.69 18.95 -0.58
N LEU A 360 -9.52 18.06 0.41
CA LEU A 360 -10.41 16.92 0.62
C LEU A 360 -11.63 17.27 1.48
N ASN A 361 -11.46 18.24 2.38
CA ASN A 361 -12.49 18.76 3.28
C ASN A 361 -13.29 19.87 2.60
#